data_AF-A0A846X000-F1
#
_entry.id   AF-A0A846X000-F1
#
_cell.length_a   1.000
_cell.length_b   1.000
_cell.length_c   1.000
_cell.angle_alpha   90.00
_cell.angle_beta   90.00
_cell.angle_gamma   90.00
#
_symmetry.space_group_name_H-M   'P 1'
#
loop_
_entity.id
_entity.type
_entity.pdbx_description
1 polymer ?
#
loop_
_entity_poly.entity_id
_entity_poly.type
_entity_poly.pdbx_seq_one_letter_code
_entity_poly.pdbx_strand_id
1 'polypeptide(L)'
;MLQPVAAATVLLSWMLLHTAFAQIYARDYFAGDPGLVFPDCEHPQITEFVYFSITIGTSFAVSDVTVTKRSTRRLVIAHSVLSFFFNAAVVAIALDWIKGGG
;
A
#
# COMPACT_ATOMS: atom_id res chain seq x y z
N MET A 1 -11.45 16.86 20.80
CA MET A 1 -10.46 15.90 21.37
C MET A 1 -10.40 14.54 20.64
N LEU A 2 -11.49 14.05 20.04
CA LEU A 2 -11.50 12.78 19.27
C LEU A 2 -10.83 12.86 17.89
N GLN A 3 -10.76 14.04 17.29
CA GLN A 3 -10.19 14.29 15.96
C GLN A 3 -8.72 13.85 15.76
N PRO A 4 -7.76 14.19 16.64
CA PRO A 4 -6.38 13.72 16.49
C PRO A 4 -6.26 12.20 16.64
N VAL A 5 -7.09 11.59 17.49
CA VAL A 5 -7.13 10.13 17.63
C VAL A 5 -7.66 9.50 16.34
N ALA A 6 -8.74 10.02 15.76
CA ALA A 6 -9.28 9.54 14.49
C ALA A 6 -8.26 9.66 13.35
N ALA A 7 -7.57 10.80 13.23
CA ALA A 7 -6.51 11.00 12.25
C ALA A 7 -5.36 10.00 12.43
N ALA A 8 -4.89 9.80 13.68
CA ALA A 8 -3.86 8.82 13.98
C ALA A 8 -4.31 7.39 13.66
N THR A 9 -5.56 7.03 13.99
CA THR A 9 -6.12 5.70 13.66
C THR A 9 -6.14 5.45 12.16
N VAL A 10 -6.53 6.44 11.35
CA VAL A 10 -6.52 6.30 9.88
C VAL A 10 -5.11 6.15 9.35
N LEU A 11 -4.16 6.97 9.82
CA LEU A 11 -2.75 6.84 9.42
C LEU A 11 -2.15 5.49 9.82
N LEU A 12 -2.42 5.00 11.03
CA LEU A 12 -1.96 3.69 11.48
C LEU A 12 -2.59 2.56 10.67
N SER A 13 -3.87 2.68 10.34
CA SER A 13 -4.58 1.69 9.52
C SER A 13 -4.04 1.67 8.09
N TRP A 14 -3.69 2.83 7.53
CA TRP A 14 -3.01 2.97 6.24
C TRP A 14 -1.64 2.28 6.26
N MET A 15 -0.83 2.52 7.29
CA MET A 15 0.48 1.87 7.45
C MET A 15 0.36 0.35 7.60
N LEU A 16 -0.63 -0.11 8.38
CA LEU A 16 -0.87 -1.52 8.58
C LEU A 16 -1.31 -2.21 7.28
N LEU A 17 -2.17 -1.58 6.48
CA LEU A 17 -2.59 -2.08 5.17
C LEU A 17 -1.39 -2.34 4.27
N HIS A 18 -0.53 -1.34 4.08
CA HIS A 18 0.62 -1.48 3.19
C HIS A 18 1.69 -2.43 3.73
N THR A 19 1.87 -2.47 5.04
CA THR A 19 2.79 -3.44 5.66
C THR A 19 2.27 -4.87 5.46
N ALA A 20 0.97 -5.10 5.64
CA ALA A 20 0.35 -6.40 5.39
C ALA A 20 0.48 -6.85 3.93
N PHE A 21 0.22 -5.95 2.97
CA PHE A 21 0.43 -6.25 1.55
C PHE A 21 1.90 -6.50 1.21
N ALA A 22 2.84 -5.75 1.78
CA ALA A 22 4.28 -6.01 1.61
C ALA A 22 4.65 -7.44 2.06
N GLN A 23 4.12 -7.89 3.20
CA GLN A 23 4.32 -9.25 3.68
C GLN A 23 3.67 -10.31 2.76
N ILE A 24 2.48 -10.04 2.23
CA ILE A 24 1.82 -10.94 1.27
C ILE A 24 2.67 -11.10 0.00
N TYR A 25 3.16 -10.00 -0.57
CA TYR A 25 4.03 -10.08 -1.76
C TYR A 25 5.35 -10.78 -1.47
N ALA A 26 5.99 -10.49 -0.33
CA ALA A 26 7.23 -11.13 0.08
C ALA A 26 7.03 -12.63 0.30
N ARG A 27 5.96 -13.03 0.98
CA ARG A 27 5.61 -14.43 1.20
C ARG A 27 5.45 -15.17 -0.12
N ASP A 28 4.67 -14.62 -1.05
CA ASP A 28 4.43 -15.27 -2.34
C ASP A 28 5.73 -15.39 -3.16
N TYR A 29 6.59 -14.36 -3.10
CA TYR A 29 7.91 -14.39 -3.72
C TYR A 29 8.81 -15.49 -3.13
N PHE A 30 8.97 -15.51 -1.80
CA PHE A 30 9.85 -16.48 -1.13
C PHE A 30 9.28 -17.91 -1.09
N ALA A 31 7.98 -18.09 -1.30
CA ALA A 31 7.35 -19.40 -1.48
C ALA A 31 7.61 -20.02 -2.87
N GLY A 32 8.38 -19.36 -3.73
CA GLY A 32 8.68 -19.83 -5.08
C GLY A 32 7.60 -19.46 -6.11
N ASP A 33 6.69 -18.54 -5.77
CA ASP A 33 5.70 -17.99 -6.70
C ASP A 33 5.99 -16.50 -7.02
N PRO A 34 7.21 -16.12 -7.49
CA PRO A 34 7.54 -14.71 -7.72
C PRO A 34 6.66 -14.12 -8.82
N GLY A 35 5.90 -13.08 -8.48
CA GLY A 35 5.03 -12.37 -9.41
C GLY A 35 5.39 -10.89 -9.59
N LEU A 36 6.47 -10.45 -8.96
CA LEU A 36 7.04 -9.11 -9.05
C LEU A 36 8.50 -9.24 -9.50
N VAL A 37 8.90 -8.37 -10.43
CA VAL A 37 10.29 -8.22 -10.88
C VAL A 37 10.72 -6.80 -10.57
N PHE A 38 11.76 -6.67 -9.76
CA PHE A 38 12.34 -5.41 -9.33
C PHE A 38 13.54 -5.05 -10.23
N PRO A 39 13.71 -3.78 -10.59
CA PRO A 39 14.83 -3.33 -11.43
C PRO A 39 16.15 -3.51 -10.68
N ASP A 40 17.18 -4.02 -11.38
CA ASP A 40 18.53 -4.23 -10.84
C ASP A 40 18.60 -4.96 -9.48
N CYS A 41 17.61 -5.82 -9.19
CA CYS A 41 17.49 -6.50 -7.90
C CYS A 41 17.23 -8.01 -8.09
N GLU A 42 18.31 -8.78 -8.12
CA GLU A 42 18.25 -10.25 -8.26
C GLU A 42 17.80 -10.95 -6.98
N HIS A 43 18.05 -10.34 -5.82
CA HIS A 43 17.69 -10.87 -4.50
C HIS A 43 16.88 -9.85 -3.69
N PRO A 44 15.58 -9.66 -4.01
CA PRO A 44 14.71 -8.74 -3.31
C PRO A 44 14.66 -9.03 -1.81
N GLN A 45 14.87 -7.98 -1.03
CA GLN A 45 14.67 -8.01 0.42
C GLN A 45 13.26 -7.50 0.76
N ILE A 46 12.86 -7.62 2.02
CA ILE A 46 11.55 -7.15 2.49
C ILE A 46 11.29 -5.66 2.12
N THR A 47 12.35 -4.85 2.05
CA THR A 47 12.33 -3.44 1.66
C THR A 47 11.77 -3.21 0.26
N GLU A 48 12.06 -4.11 -0.70
CA GLU A 48 11.54 -4.02 -2.07
C GLU A 48 10.01 -4.18 -2.09
N PHE A 49 9.49 -5.10 -1.29
CA PHE A 49 8.05 -5.31 -1.17
C PHE A 49 7.35 -4.17 -0.42
N VAL A 50 8.03 -3.58 0.57
CA VAL A 50 7.56 -2.35 1.23
C VAL A 50 7.54 -1.19 0.23
N TYR A 51 8.59 -1.02 -0.58
CA TYR A 51 8.64 -0.01 -1.64
C TYR A 51 7.49 -0.16 -2.63
N PHE A 52 7.29 -1.37 -3.16
CA PHE A 52 6.18 -1.66 -4.06
C PHE A 52 4.83 -1.36 -3.41
N SER A 53 4.64 -1.83 -2.17
CA SER A 53 3.38 -1.70 -1.45
C SER A 53 3.03 -0.24 -1.15
N ILE A 54 3.98 0.52 -0.63
CA ILE A 54 3.80 1.95 -0.34
C ILE A 54 3.56 2.74 -1.63
N THR A 55 4.27 2.43 -2.71
CA THR A 55 4.09 3.12 -4.01
C THR A 55 2.70 2.86 -4.60
N ILE A 56 2.14 1.65 -4.46
CA ILE A 56 0.73 1.39 -4.76
C ILE A 56 -0.19 2.21 -3.85
N GLY A 57 0.13 2.30 -2.56
CA GLY A 57 -0.64 3.09 -1.58
C GLY A 57 -0.71 4.58 -1.92
N THR A 58 0.40 5.17 -2.34
CA THR A 58 0.52 6.61 -2.58
C THR A 58 0.09 7.02 -3.99
N SER A 59 0.46 6.22 -5.00
CA SER A 59 0.35 6.60 -6.41
C SER A 59 -0.55 5.69 -7.25
N PHE A 60 -1.04 4.59 -6.66
CA PHE A 60 -1.80 3.52 -7.34
C PHE A 60 -1.08 2.79 -8.48
N ALA A 61 0.13 3.21 -8.82
CA ALA A 61 0.97 2.63 -9.86
C ALA A 61 2.44 2.71 -9.45
N VAL A 62 3.18 1.66 -9.79
CA VAL A 62 4.64 1.58 -9.63
C VAL A 62 5.23 1.57 -11.04
N SER A 63 6.20 2.44 -11.30
CA SER A 63 6.71 2.68 -12.66
C SER A 63 7.80 1.70 -13.10
N ASP A 64 8.53 1.15 -12.15
CA ASP A 64 9.77 0.41 -12.36
C ASP A 64 9.66 -1.09 -11.98
N VAL A 65 8.67 -1.46 -11.16
CA VAL A 65 8.38 -2.85 -10.79
C VAL A 65 7.37 -3.47 -11.75
N THR A 66 7.72 -4.62 -12.33
CA THR A 66 6.85 -5.33 -13.28
C THR A 66 6.06 -6.45 -12.60
N VAL A 67 4.74 -6.45 -12.77
CA VAL A 67 3.84 -7.52 -12.27
C VAL A 67 3.66 -8.61 -13.33
N THR A 68 4.34 -9.74 -13.15
CA THR A 68 4.42 -10.80 -14.19
C THR A 68 3.27 -11.80 -14.12
N LYS A 69 2.73 -12.08 -12.93
CA LYS A 69 1.72 -13.14 -12.73
C LYS A 69 0.27 -12.65 -12.66
N ARG A 70 -0.65 -13.47 -13.18
CA ARG A 70 -2.11 -13.22 -13.12
C ARG A 70 -2.63 -13.19 -11.69
N SER A 71 -2.14 -14.08 -10.81
CA SER A 71 -2.48 -14.11 -9.38
C SER A 71 -2.06 -12.81 -8.70
N THR A 72 -0.82 -12.37 -8.91
CA THR A 72 -0.30 -11.12 -8.36
C THR A 72 -1.03 -9.89 -8.87
N ARG A 73 -1.45 -9.85 -10.15
CA ARG A 73 -2.31 -8.77 -10.66
C ARG A 73 -3.65 -8.66 -9.91
N ARG A 74 -4.26 -9.79 -9.52
CA ARG A 74 -5.49 -9.76 -8.71
C ARG A 74 -5.23 -9.21 -7.30
N LEU A 75 -4.09 -9.55 -6.69
CA LEU A 75 -3.66 -8.96 -5.43
C LEU A 75 -3.43 -7.45 -5.54
N VAL A 76 -2.76 -7.02 -6.62
CA VAL A 76 -2.53 -5.59 -6.90
C VAL A 76 -3.85 -4.85 -7.09
N ILE A 77 -4.84 -5.42 -7.79
CA ILE A 77 -6.18 -4.82 -7.91
C ILE A 77 -6.81 -4.63 -6.53
N ALA A 78 -6.81 -5.67 -5.69
CA ALA A 78 -7.37 -5.58 -4.34
C ALA A 78 -6.63 -4.51 -3.51
N HIS A 79 -5.30 -4.48 -3.60
CA HIS A 79 -4.48 -3.49 -2.92
C HIS A 79 -4.83 -2.07 -3.38
N SER A 80 -4.81 -1.79 -4.69
CA SER A 80 -5.09 -0.48 -5.26
C SER A 80 -6.50 0.01 -4.91
N VAL A 81 -7.51 -0.87 -4.93
CA VAL A 81 -8.89 -0.50 -4.55
C VAL A 81 -8.97 -0.11 -3.07
N LEU A 82 -8.35 -0.88 -2.18
CA LEU A 82 -8.32 -0.56 -0.75
C LEU A 82 -7.56 0.75 -0.49
N SER A 83 -6.41 0.94 -1.15
CA SER A 83 -5.63 2.18 -1.08
C SER A 83 -6.44 3.39 -1.54
N PHE A 84 -7.27 3.25 -2.59
CA PHE A 84 -8.10 4.34 -3.09
C PHE A 84 -9.07 4.86 -2.04
N PHE A 85 -9.79 3.96 -1.37
CA PHE A 85 -10.72 4.35 -0.30
C PHE A 85 -10.01 4.94 0.91
N PHE A 86 -8.84 4.41 1.27
CA PHE A 86 -8.01 4.97 2.33
C PHE A 86 -7.56 6.41 2.02
N ASN A 87 -7.07 6.67 0.81
CA ASN A 87 -6.67 8.01 0.38
C ASN A 87 -7.86 8.97 0.38
N ALA A 88 -9.04 8.53 -0.05
CA ALA A 88 -10.26 9.32 0.04
C ALA A 88 -10.64 9.67 1.48
N ALA A 89 -10.51 8.72 2.42
CA ALA A 89 -10.77 8.95 3.84
C ALA A 89 -9.77 9.94 4.46
N VAL A 90 -8.48 9.84 4.13
CA VAL A 90 -7.45 10.78 4.56
C VAL A 90 -7.78 12.20 4.09
N VAL A 91 -8.17 12.37 2.83
CA VAL A 91 -8.59 13.68 2.28
C VAL A 91 -9.83 14.21 2.99
N ALA A 92 -10.83 13.37 3.24
CA ALA A 92 -12.06 13.78 3.94
C ALA A 92 -11.76 14.30 5.35
N ILE A 93 -10.89 13.61 6.10
CA ILE A 93 -10.47 14.02 7.45
C ILE A 93 -9.64 15.30 7.41
N ALA A 94 -8.75 15.45 6.43
CA ALA A 94 -7.96 16.67 6.25
C ALA A 94 -8.88 17.88 5.99
N LEU A 95 -9.91 17.70 5.16
CA LEU A 95 -10.89 18.75 4.89
C LEU A 95 -11.73 19.10 6.13
N ASP A 96 -12.12 18.11 6.94
CA ASP A 96 -12.84 18.31 8.19
C ASP A 96 -12.03 19.14 9.20
N TRP A 97 -10.73 18.83 9.31
CA TRP A 97 -9.77 19.60 10.10
C TRP A 97 -9.61 21.05 9.62
N ILE A 98 -9.39 21.25 8.32
CA ILE A 98 -9.15 22.59 7.74
C ILE A 98 -10.38 23.48 7.88
N LYS A 99 -11.59 22.91 7.76
CA LYS A 99 -12.85 23.66 7.88
C LYS A 99 -13.17 24.09 9.31
N GLY A 100 -12.35 23.75 10.29
CA GLY A 100 -12.57 24.12 11.69
C GLY A 100 -13.79 23.44 12.28
N GLY A 101 -13.98 22.15 11.99
CA GLY A 101 -15.07 21.36 12.56
C GLY A 101 -14.91 21.12 14.07
N GLY A 102 -15.11 22.15 14.89
CA GLY A 102 -15.14 22.10 16.36
C GLY A 102 -13.82 22.36 17.07
#